data_AF-A0A6M8VWB5-F1
#
_entry.id   AF-A0A6M8VWB5-F1
#
_cell.length_a   1.000
_cell.length_b   1.000
_cell.length_c   1.000
_cell.angle_alpha   90.00
_cell.angle_beta   90.00
_cell.angle_gamma   90.00
#
_symmetry.space_group_name_H-M   'P 1'
#
loop_
_entity.id
_entity.type
_entity.pdbx_description
1 polymer ?
#
loop_
_entity_poly.entity_id
_entity_poly.type
_entity_poly.pdbx_seq_one_letter_code
_entity_poly.pdbx_strand_id
1 'polypeptide(L)'
;MVIQGHQERAMTALKPAQEKKPPFISRLAPEDRCHLNGLAMDQGEPAWVSMISQSDVAEGWRDHRHDGGLVMDVRTNEVVCEGLSMPHSPRWYKRRLWLLNSGSGELGYVDLKKGTFEPLCFVPGYARGLAFHGKYALVGLSKARNQSFSGLALDEQLQKRNAETRCGIVVVDIETGDLLHHLRIEGVVEELFDVAAIAGAIRPMLPGFKTDEIRHMVRFGEA
;
A
#
# COMPACT_ATOMS: atom_id res chain seq x y z
N MET A 1 -14.46 32.01 37.03
CA MET A 1 -14.59 30.91 38.00
C MET A 1 -13.55 29.87 37.63
N VAL A 2 -12.58 29.67 38.50
CA VAL A 2 -11.37 28.86 38.29
C VAL A 2 -11.73 27.38 38.35
N ILE A 3 -11.31 26.60 37.35
CA ILE A 3 -10.88 25.22 37.54
C ILE A 3 -9.56 25.06 36.79
N GLN A 4 -8.47 25.43 37.46
CA GLN A 4 -7.14 24.87 37.24
C GLN A 4 -7.13 23.46 37.84
N GLY A 5 -6.46 22.51 37.19
CA GLY A 5 -5.91 21.35 37.86
C GLY A 5 -6.08 20.04 37.11
N HIS A 6 -4.95 19.55 36.58
CA HIS A 6 -4.69 18.17 36.16
C HIS A 6 -5.15 17.75 34.76
N GLN A 7 -4.48 18.22 33.70
CA GLN A 7 -4.02 17.38 32.56
C GLN A 7 -2.81 17.97 31.81
N GLU A 8 -1.99 18.82 32.43
CA GLU A 8 -0.83 19.44 31.78
C GLU A 8 0.49 18.62 31.87
N ARG A 9 0.43 17.33 32.22
CA ARG A 9 1.64 16.48 32.42
C ARG A 9 1.67 15.16 31.65
N ALA A 10 0.95 15.06 30.53
CA ALA A 10 1.09 13.94 29.59
C ALA A 10 1.45 14.37 28.15
N MET A 11 1.94 15.60 27.97
CA MET A 11 2.51 16.10 26.69
C MET A 11 3.99 16.45 26.85
N THR A 12 4.75 15.61 27.55
CA THR A 12 6.21 15.75 27.61
C THR A 12 6.86 14.59 26.85
N ALA A 13 7.35 14.95 25.67
CA ALA A 13 8.32 14.22 24.85
C ALA A 13 7.83 12.99 24.06
N LEU A 14 6.81 13.18 23.21
CA LEU A 14 7.05 12.74 21.82
C LEU A 14 8.17 13.65 21.30
N LYS A 15 9.39 13.12 21.20
CA LYS A 15 10.44 13.81 20.44
C LYS A 15 9.81 14.21 19.10
N PRO A 16 9.98 15.46 18.61
CA PRO A 16 9.56 15.77 17.25
C PRO A 16 10.16 14.68 16.38
N ALA A 17 9.32 13.99 15.60
CA ALA A 17 9.80 13.02 14.64
C ALA A 17 10.88 13.73 13.84
N GLN A 18 12.14 13.31 14.06
CA GLN A 18 13.26 13.83 13.32
C GLN A 18 12.85 13.73 11.86
N GLU A 19 12.86 14.85 11.14
CA GLU A 19 12.18 15.03 9.86
C GLU A 19 12.77 14.06 8.81
N LYS A 20 12.29 12.81 8.83
CA LYS A 20 12.80 11.70 8.03
C LYS A 20 12.18 11.80 6.64
N LYS A 21 12.80 12.63 5.80
CA LYS A 21 12.60 12.60 4.35
C LYS A 21 13.54 11.57 3.71
N PRO A 22 13.16 10.94 2.59
CA PRO A 22 14.11 10.17 1.80
C PRO A 22 15.35 11.02 1.47
N PRO A 23 16.57 10.44 1.44
CA PRO A 23 17.82 11.20 1.32
C PRO A 23 17.93 12.00 0.02
N PHE A 24 17.26 11.55 -1.06
CA PHE A 24 17.22 12.23 -2.35
C PHE A 24 16.23 13.40 -2.42
N ILE A 25 15.33 13.56 -1.45
CA ILE A 25 14.39 14.69 -1.41
C ILE A 25 15.10 15.90 -0.84
N SER A 26 15.29 16.99 -1.58
CA SER A 26 16.05 18.15 -1.11
C SER A 26 15.38 18.87 0.07
N ARG A 27 14.06 19.05 0.01
CA ARG A 27 13.25 19.72 1.04
C ARG A 27 11.84 19.14 1.09
N LEU A 28 11.19 19.18 2.25
CA LEU A 28 9.76 18.91 2.33
C LEU A 28 8.97 20.08 1.74
N ALA A 29 8.04 19.75 0.86
CA ALA A 29 7.16 20.68 0.15
C ALA A 29 5.81 19.99 -0.10
N PRO A 30 4.71 20.74 -0.30
CA PRO A 30 3.42 20.17 -0.70
C PRO A 30 3.43 19.79 -2.20
N GLU A 31 4.40 18.97 -2.59
CA GLU A 31 4.67 18.52 -3.95
C GLU A 31 4.76 16.98 -3.94
N ASP A 32 4.15 16.33 -4.92
CA ASP A 32 4.24 14.87 -5.05
C ASP A 32 5.46 14.50 -5.92
N ARG A 33 6.63 14.32 -5.28
CA ARG A 33 7.90 14.12 -6.00
C ARG A 33 8.19 12.65 -6.30
N CYS A 34 8.36 11.85 -5.24
CA CYS A 34 8.69 10.43 -5.30
C CYS A 34 7.49 9.49 -5.22
N HIS A 35 6.32 10.03 -4.85
CA HIS A 35 5.08 9.30 -4.63
C HIS A 35 5.24 8.13 -3.64
N LEU A 36 5.27 8.44 -2.34
CA LEU A 36 5.26 7.45 -1.28
C LEU A 36 3.92 6.71 -1.29
N ASN A 37 3.98 5.42 -1.60
CA ASN A 37 2.82 4.60 -1.94
C ASN A 37 2.36 3.66 -0.83
N GLY A 38 3.19 3.45 0.19
CA GLY A 38 2.81 2.64 1.31
C GLY A 38 3.91 2.47 2.33
N LEU A 39 3.49 1.97 3.49
CA LEU A 39 4.30 1.76 4.67
C LEU A 39 4.04 0.35 5.22
N ALA A 40 5.12 -0.37 5.51
CA ALA A 40 5.12 -1.60 6.27
C ALA A 40 5.61 -1.33 7.69
N MET A 41 4.87 -1.86 8.66
CA MET A 41 5.23 -1.84 10.07
C MET A 41 5.91 -3.15 10.45
N ASP A 42 6.92 -3.09 11.32
CA ASP A 42 7.51 -4.25 11.99
C ASP A 42 7.57 -3.97 13.49
N GLN A 43 7.04 -4.89 14.31
CA GLN A 43 6.94 -4.72 15.76
C GLN A 43 6.32 -3.39 16.22
N GLY A 44 5.33 -2.87 15.48
CA GLY A 44 4.63 -1.62 15.82
C GLY A 44 5.36 -0.35 15.36
N GLU A 45 6.52 -0.46 14.72
CA GLU A 45 7.31 0.67 14.23
C GLU A 45 7.38 0.72 12.69
N PRO A 46 7.46 1.90 12.07
CA PRO A 46 7.74 2.05 10.64
C PRO A 46 9.05 1.35 10.25
N ALA A 47 9.00 0.45 9.28
CA ALA A 47 10.16 -0.34 8.88
C ALA A 47 10.52 -0.18 7.40
N TRP A 48 9.54 -0.25 6.50
CA TRP A 48 9.80 -0.08 5.06
C TRP A 48 8.73 0.78 4.40
N VAL A 49 9.14 1.55 3.40
CA VAL A 49 8.22 2.32 2.54
C VAL A 49 8.42 1.95 1.08
N SER A 50 7.35 1.99 0.29
CA SER A 50 7.44 1.89 -1.18
C SER A 50 7.24 3.27 -1.81
N MET A 51 7.93 3.53 -2.91
CA MET A 51 7.86 4.77 -3.69
C MET A 51 7.89 4.45 -5.18
N ILE A 52 7.33 5.32 -6.02
CA ILE A 52 7.33 5.12 -7.49
C ILE A 52 8.63 5.62 -8.14
N SER A 53 9.37 6.53 -7.49
CA SER A 53 10.64 7.00 -8.02
C SER A 53 11.56 7.57 -6.92
N GLN A 54 12.81 7.87 -7.29
CA GLN A 54 13.72 8.72 -6.50
C GLN A 54 13.67 10.20 -6.93
N SER A 55 12.60 10.62 -7.62
CA SER A 55 12.52 11.97 -8.16
C SER A 55 12.39 13.01 -7.05
N ASP A 56 13.12 14.11 -7.21
CA ASP A 56 13.03 15.32 -6.39
C ASP A 56 12.36 16.49 -7.15
N VAL A 57 11.56 16.18 -8.17
CA VAL A 57 10.81 17.12 -8.99
C VAL A 57 9.32 16.90 -8.80
N ALA A 58 8.54 17.97 -8.70
CA ALA A 58 7.08 17.87 -8.59
C ALA A 58 6.50 17.02 -9.74
N GLU A 59 5.67 16.03 -9.38
CA GLU A 59 5.07 15.03 -10.27
C GLU A 59 6.08 14.14 -11.03
N GLY A 60 7.37 14.23 -10.72
CA GLY A 60 8.44 13.56 -11.48
C GLY A 60 8.40 12.03 -11.38
N TRP A 61 7.68 11.47 -10.41
CA TRP A 61 7.41 10.03 -10.38
C TRP A 61 6.63 9.51 -11.60
N ARG A 62 5.85 10.36 -12.28
CA ARG A 62 5.05 9.95 -13.44
C ARG A 62 5.94 9.49 -14.60
N ASP A 63 7.10 10.11 -14.74
CA ASP A 63 8.10 9.80 -15.79
C ASP A 63 8.80 8.46 -15.54
N HIS A 64 8.70 7.93 -14.32
CA HIS A 64 9.42 6.74 -13.85
C HIS A 64 8.48 5.60 -13.41
N ARG A 65 7.20 5.67 -13.77
CA ARG A 65 6.17 4.69 -13.38
C ARG A 65 6.44 3.25 -13.87
N HIS A 66 7.29 3.07 -14.87
CA HIS A 66 7.56 1.75 -15.45
C HIS A 66 8.52 0.91 -14.61
N ASP A 67 9.59 1.51 -14.09
CA ASP A 67 10.72 0.80 -13.48
C ASP A 67 11.45 1.59 -12.39
N GLY A 68 11.07 2.83 -12.11
CA GLY A 68 11.74 3.65 -11.07
C GLY A 68 11.34 3.31 -9.64
N GLY A 69 10.38 2.42 -9.46
CA GLY A 69 9.81 2.09 -8.17
C GLY A 69 10.80 1.35 -7.28
N LEU A 70 10.71 1.61 -5.98
CA LEU A 70 11.63 1.07 -4.99
C LEU A 70 10.98 0.85 -3.63
N VAL A 71 11.67 0.08 -2.80
CA VAL A 71 11.39 -0.12 -1.39
C VAL A 71 12.60 0.32 -0.58
N MET A 72 12.38 1.15 0.43
CA MET A 72 13.42 1.69 1.30
C MET A 72 13.18 1.29 2.75
N ASP A 73 14.24 0.91 3.46
CA ASP A 73 14.22 0.75 4.91
C ASP A 73 14.31 2.15 5.58
N VAL A 74 13.27 2.53 6.33
CA VAL A 74 13.20 3.87 6.94
C VAL A 74 14.07 4.02 8.20
N ARG A 75 14.66 2.92 8.66
CA ARG A 75 15.57 2.90 9.80
C ARG A 75 16.98 3.26 9.34
N THR A 76 17.39 2.78 8.17
CA THR A 76 18.74 2.98 7.61
C THR A 76 18.79 3.93 6.40
N ASN A 77 17.64 4.28 5.81
CA ASN A 77 17.52 4.98 4.52
C ASN A 77 18.11 4.20 3.33
N GLU A 78 18.30 2.89 3.47
CA GLU A 78 18.84 2.05 2.42
C GLU A 78 17.71 1.57 1.48
N VAL A 79 17.98 1.61 0.18
CA VAL A 79 17.11 0.98 -0.81
C VAL A 79 17.32 -0.53 -0.73
N VAL A 80 16.26 -1.27 -0.42
CA VAL A 80 16.27 -2.73 -0.25
C VAL A 80 15.68 -3.48 -1.44
N CYS A 81 15.04 -2.78 -2.37
CA CYS A 81 14.56 -3.31 -3.65
C CYS A 81 14.32 -2.15 -4.61
N GLU A 82 14.64 -2.31 -5.89
CA GLU A 82 14.41 -1.31 -6.94
C GLU A 82 13.95 -2.00 -8.24
N GLY A 83 13.70 -1.22 -9.30
CA GLY A 83 13.26 -1.76 -10.60
C GLY A 83 11.78 -2.13 -10.63
N LEU A 84 10.99 -1.67 -9.66
CA LEU A 84 9.57 -1.98 -9.54
C LEU A 84 8.71 -1.03 -10.37
N SER A 85 7.56 -1.50 -10.84
CA SER A 85 6.56 -0.69 -11.51
C SER A 85 5.45 -0.33 -10.53
N MET A 86 5.45 0.92 -10.07
CA MET A 86 4.44 1.47 -9.17
C MET A 86 4.16 0.58 -7.93
N PRO A 87 5.14 0.34 -7.05
CA PRO A 87 4.97 -0.60 -5.94
C PRO A 87 4.01 -0.08 -4.87
N HIS A 88 3.04 -0.89 -4.47
CA HIS A 88 2.00 -0.54 -3.47
C HIS A 88 1.98 -1.49 -2.27
N SER A 89 1.42 -0.96 -1.18
CA SER A 89 1.03 -1.70 0.02
C SER A 89 2.06 -2.71 0.52
N PRO A 90 3.29 -2.26 0.87
CA PRO A 90 4.24 -3.13 1.51
C PRO A 90 3.69 -3.59 2.86
N ARG A 91 3.91 -4.86 3.20
CA ARG A 91 3.45 -5.50 4.43
C ARG A 91 4.52 -6.47 4.93
N TRP A 92 4.89 -6.33 6.20
CA TRP A 92 5.69 -7.34 6.88
C TRP A 92 4.76 -8.46 7.39
N TYR A 93 4.86 -9.66 6.82
CA TYR A 93 3.98 -10.77 7.17
C TYR A 93 4.68 -12.11 7.04
N LYS A 94 4.54 -12.98 8.05
CA LYS A 94 5.24 -14.28 8.14
C LYS A 94 6.76 -14.17 7.80
N ARG A 95 7.43 -13.16 8.37
CA ARG A 95 8.87 -12.89 8.21
C ARG A 95 9.32 -12.62 6.76
N ARG A 96 8.42 -12.07 5.93
CA ARG A 96 8.71 -11.61 4.58
C ARG A 96 8.13 -10.22 4.37
N LEU A 97 8.81 -9.43 3.54
CA LEU A 97 8.32 -8.14 3.09
C LEU A 97 7.53 -8.33 1.80
N TRP A 98 6.21 -8.41 1.91
CA TRP A 98 5.30 -8.54 0.79
C TRP A 98 4.94 -7.18 0.23
N LEU A 99 4.61 -7.12 -1.07
CA LEU A 99 4.09 -5.92 -1.73
C LEU A 99 3.43 -6.28 -3.06
N LEU A 100 2.85 -5.27 -3.68
CA LEU A 100 2.25 -5.33 -5.00
C LEU A 100 3.15 -4.62 -6.00
N ASN A 101 3.56 -5.30 -7.07
CA ASN A 101 4.22 -4.68 -8.23
C ASN A 101 3.12 -4.27 -9.21
N SER A 102 2.42 -3.19 -8.89
CA SER A 102 1.08 -2.89 -9.42
C SER A 102 1.06 -2.64 -10.92
N GLY A 103 2.10 -2.02 -11.47
CA GLY A 103 2.21 -1.80 -12.90
C GLY A 103 2.51 -3.06 -13.72
N SER A 104 2.92 -4.15 -13.06
CA SER A 104 3.05 -5.49 -13.68
C SER A 104 1.89 -6.42 -13.34
N GLY A 105 1.04 -6.05 -12.38
CA GLY A 105 -0.06 -6.90 -11.89
C GLY A 105 0.42 -8.09 -11.06
N GLU A 106 1.44 -7.92 -10.22
CA GLU A 106 2.04 -9.04 -9.47
C GLU A 106 1.90 -8.85 -7.97
N LEU A 107 1.58 -9.94 -7.28
CA LEU A 107 1.79 -10.09 -5.83
C LEU A 107 3.12 -10.83 -5.64
N GLY A 108 3.95 -10.37 -4.72
CA GLY A 108 5.22 -11.02 -4.41
C GLY A 108 5.84 -10.50 -3.12
N TYR A 109 7.12 -10.80 -2.94
CA TYR A 109 7.89 -10.39 -1.77
C TYR A 109 9.31 -9.96 -2.15
N VAL A 110 9.94 -9.15 -1.30
CA VAL A 110 11.35 -8.79 -1.44
C VAL A 110 12.22 -9.88 -0.80
N ASP A 111 13.16 -10.43 -1.56
CA ASP A 111 14.31 -11.12 -1.00
C ASP A 111 15.32 -10.07 -0.51
N LEU A 112 15.26 -9.76 0.80
CA LEU A 112 16.12 -8.75 1.42
C LEU A 112 17.62 -9.05 1.33
N LYS A 113 18.02 -10.29 1.04
CA LYS A 113 19.44 -10.64 0.87
C LYS A 113 19.92 -10.33 -0.54
N LYS A 114 19.06 -10.57 -1.54
CA LYS A 114 19.38 -10.30 -2.95
C LYS A 114 19.07 -8.85 -3.36
N GLY A 115 18.17 -8.19 -2.62
CA GLY A 115 17.65 -6.88 -2.99
C GLY A 115 16.67 -6.92 -4.17
N THR A 116 16.01 -8.06 -4.38
CA THR A 116 15.17 -8.31 -5.56
C THR A 116 13.73 -8.63 -5.18
N PHE A 117 12.80 -8.24 -6.06
CA PHE A 117 11.40 -8.66 -5.97
C PHE A 117 11.24 -10.06 -6.57
N GLU A 118 10.63 -10.96 -5.80
CA GLU A 118 10.30 -12.32 -6.20
C GLU A 118 8.78 -12.39 -6.44
N PRO A 119 8.32 -12.39 -7.71
CA PRO A 119 6.90 -12.48 -8.02
C PRO A 119 6.35 -13.85 -7.61
N LEU A 120 5.23 -13.85 -6.90
CA LEU A 120 4.52 -15.07 -6.52
C LEU A 120 3.46 -15.43 -7.56
N CYS A 121 2.61 -14.47 -7.93
CA CYS A 121 1.54 -14.70 -8.89
C CYS A 121 1.09 -13.42 -9.59
N PHE A 122 0.41 -13.59 -10.73
CA PHE A 122 -0.27 -12.52 -11.45
C PHE A 122 -1.70 -12.31 -10.92
N VAL A 123 -2.13 -11.05 -10.83
CA VAL A 123 -3.50 -10.64 -10.49
C VAL A 123 -4.07 -9.73 -11.59
N PRO A 124 -5.30 -9.98 -12.09
CA PRO A 124 -5.82 -9.33 -13.30
C PRO A 124 -6.40 -7.92 -13.04
N GLY A 125 -5.57 -7.00 -12.57
CA GLY A 125 -5.95 -5.60 -12.35
C GLY A 125 -4.85 -4.79 -11.67
N TYR A 126 -5.07 -3.48 -11.56
CA TYR A 126 -4.13 -2.59 -10.88
C TYR A 126 -4.24 -2.80 -9.36
N ALA A 127 -3.28 -3.53 -8.80
CA ALA A 127 -3.31 -3.98 -7.42
C ALA A 127 -2.86 -2.88 -6.47
N ARG A 128 -3.71 -2.46 -5.52
CA ARG A 128 -3.40 -1.35 -4.59
C ARG A 128 -3.50 -1.74 -3.13
N GLY A 129 -4.54 -2.48 -2.74
CA GLY A 129 -4.72 -2.92 -1.36
C GLY A 129 -4.10 -4.28 -1.10
N LEU A 130 -3.43 -4.46 0.04
CA LEU A 130 -2.93 -5.76 0.50
C LEU A 130 -3.19 -5.97 1.99
N ALA A 131 -3.87 -7.07 2.32
CA ALA A 131 -4.03 -7.57 3.68
C ALA A 131 -3.82 -9.08 3.74
N PHE A 132 -3.59 -9.59 4.94
CA PHE A 132 -3.38 -11.02 5.16
C PHE A 132 -4.34 -11.58 6.23
N HIS A 133 -4.72 -12.83 6.05
CA HIS A 133 -5.43 -13.63 7.05
C HIS A 133 -4.97 -15.09 6.97
N GLY A 134 -4.22 -15.56 7.96
CA GLY A 134 -3.67 -16.92 7.95
C GLY A 134 -2.67 -17.11 6.80
N LYS A 135 -2.98 -17.98 5.84
CA LYS A 135 -2.17 -18.18 4.61
C LYS A 135 -2.73 -17.45 3.39
N TYR A 136 -3.74 -16.61 3.57
CA TYR A 136 -4.40 -15.94 2.46
C TYR A 136 -3.96 -14.48 2.39
N ALA A 137 -3.57 -14.04 1.19
CA ALA A 137 -3.49 -12.63 0.84
C ALA A 137 -4.81 -12.18 0.22
N LEU A 138 -5.36 -11.08 0.72
CA LEU A 138 -6.46 -10.36 0.11
C LEU A 138 -5.87 -9.20 -0.67
N VAL A 139 -6.10 -9.17 -1.98
CA VAL A 139 -5.55 -8.14 -2.87
C VAL A 139 -6.69 -7.33 -3.48
N GLY A 140 -6.69 -6.02 -3.23
CA GLY A 140 -7.63 -5.08 -3.82
C GLY A 140 -7.18 -4.64 -5.21
N LEU A 141 -8.02 -4.87 -6.21
CA LEU A 141 -7.78 -4.57 -7.62
C LEU A 141 -8.66 -3.42 -8.10
N SER A 142 -8.08 -2.61 -8.99
CA SER A 142 -8.75 -1.51 -9.67
C SER A 142 -8.66 -1.69 -11.19
N LYS A 143 -9.58 -1.06 -11.91
CA LYS A 143 -9.45 -0.90 -13.36
C LYS A 143 -8.40 0.17 -13.66
N ALA A 144 -7.35 -0.16 -14.40
CA ALA A 144 -6.33 0.80 -14.81
C ALA A 144 -6.87 1.74 -15.92
N ARG A 145 -7.59 2.81 -15.55
CA ARG A 145 -8.30 3.68 -16.51
C ARG A 145 -7.77 5.11 -16.67
N ASN A 146 -6.97 5.61 -15.72
CA ASN A 146 -6.36 6.93 -15.86
C ASN A 146 -5.10 6.84 -16.74
N GLN A 147 -4.78 7.92 -17.46
CA GLN A 147 -3.60 7.97 -18.36
C GLN A 147 -2.30 7.58 -17.65
N SER A 148 -2.16 7.91 -16.36
CA SER A 148 -0.98 7.56 -15.56
C SER A 148 -0.90 6.07 -15.19
N PHE A 149 -1.96 5.30 -15.40
CA PHE A 149 -2.00 3.85 -15.16
C PHE A 149 -2.13 3.01 -16.44
N SER A 150 -2.22 3.66 -17.61
CA SER A 150 -2.24 2.99 -18.92
C SER A 150 -0.85 2.88 -19.56
N GLY A 151 -0.63 1.86 -20.39
CA GLY A 151 0.66 1.59 -21.04
C GLY A 151 1.66 0.90 -20.11
N LEU A 152 1.22 0.36 -18.99
CA LEU A 152 2.06 -0.40 -18.07
C LEU A 152 2.18 -1.86 -18.55
N ALA A 153 3.16 -2.60 -18.01
CA ALA A 153 3.34 -4.01 -18.35
C ALA A 153 2.10 -4.87 -18.08
N LEU A 154 1.26 -4.46 -17.12
CA LEU A 154 -0.05 -5.03 -16.83
C LEU A 154 -0.92 -5.18 -18.08
N ASP A 155 -0.95 -4.17 -18.97
CA ASP A 155 -1.78 -4.20 -20.18
C ASP A 155 -1.34 -5.34 -21.11
N GLU A 156 -0.03 -5.53 -21.29
CA GLU A 156 0.51 -6.65 -22.04
C GLU A 156 0.23 -7.99 -21.36
N GLN A 157 0.35 -8.07 -20.03
CA GLN A 157 0.12 -9.32 -19.30
C GLN A 157 -1.34 -9.76 -19.38
N LEU A 158 -2.27 -8.81 -19.35
CA LEU A 158 -3.71 -9.02 -19.57
C LEU A 158 -3.97 -9.51 -21.00
N GLN A 159 -3.39 -8.84 -22.00
CA GLN A 159 -3.54 -9.23 -23.41
C GLN A 159 -2.99 -10.64 -23.68
N LYS A 160 -1.78 -10.95 -23.19
CA LYS A 160 -1.16 -12.29 -23.31
C LYS A 160 -2.01 -13.40 -22.70
N ARG A 161 -2.86 -13.08 -21.71
CA ARG A 161 -3.76 -14.02 -21.01
C ARG A 161 -5.19 -13.97 -21.51
N ASN A 162 -5.49 -13.18 -22.54
CA ASN A 162 -6.85 -12.95 -23.03
C ASN A 162 -7.82 -12.57 -21.88
N ALA A 163 -7.37 -11.66 -21.01
CA ALA A 163 -8.09 -11.25 -19.81
C ALA A 163 -8.38 -9.75 -19.84
N GLU A 164 -9.52 -9.36 -19.27
CA GLU A 164 -9.85 -7.96 -19.00
C GLU A 164 -9.42 -7.56 -17.58
N THR A 165 -9.11 -6.27 -17.40
CA THR A 165 -8.85 -5.70 -16.07
C THR A 165 -10.10 -5.77 -15.18
N ARG A 166 -9.90 -6.13 -13.91
CA ARG A 166 -11.00 -6.32 -12.94
C ARG A 166 -10.89 -5.32 -11.79
N CYS A 167 -12.05 -4.87 -11.30
CA CYS A 167 -12.18 -4.19 -10.01
C CYS A 167 -12.74 -5.19 -8.99
N GLY A 168 -12.20 -5.22 -7.77
CA GLY A 168 -12.66 -6.14 -6.74
C GLY A 168 -11.53 -6.68 -5.88
N ILE A 169 -11.82 -7.74 -5.12
CA ILE A 169 -10.85 -8.39 -4.24
C ILE A 169 -10.55 -9.78 -4.77
N VAL A 170 -9.27 -10.16 -4.80
CA VAL A 170 -8.86 -11.55 -5.05
C VAL A 170 -8.22 -12.13 -3.79
N VAL A 171 -8.40 -13.43 -3.58
CA VAL A 171 -7.83 -14.18 -2.46
C VAL A 171 -6.79 -15.14 -3.01
N VAL A 172 -5.55 -14.98 -2.59
CA VAL A 172 -4.40 -15.77 -3.03
C VAL A 172 -3.87 -16.62 -1.88
N ASP A 173 -3.60 -17.90 -2.11
CA ASP A 173 -2.82 -18.73 -1.19
C ASP A 173 -1.34 -18.37 -1.32
N ILE A 174 -0.72 -17.86 -0.26
CA ILE A 174 0.66 -17.36 -0.31
C ILE A 174 1.72 -18.47 -0.27
N GLU A 175 1.30 -19.71 -0.02
CA GLU A 175 2.18 -20.87 0.00
C GLU A 175 2.33 -21.46 -1.41
N THR A 176 1.27 -21.39 -2.24
CA THR A 176 1.28 -21.94 -3.61
C THR A 176 1.29 -20.87 -4.70
N GLY A 177 0.80 -19.65 -4.41
CA GLY A 177 0.54 -18.61 -5.40
C GLY A 177 -0.81 -18.74 -6.11
N ASP A 178 -1.65 -19.68 -5.72
CA ASP A 178 -2.94 -19.90 -6.38
C ASP A 178 -3.95 -18.81 -6.02
N LEU A 179 -4.61 -18.27 -7.04
CA LEU A 179 -5.77 -17.40 -6.87
C LEU A 179 -7.01 -18.28 -6.61
N LEU A 180 -7.40 -18.38 -5.34
CA LEU A 180 -8.46 -19.29 -4.88
C LEU A 180 -9.87 -18.72 -5.09
N HIS A 181 -10.05 -17.43 -4.79
CA HIS A 181 -11.37 -16.80 -4.81
C HIS A 181 -11.30 -15.36 -5.32
N HIS A 182 -12.46 -14.84 -5.74
CA HIS A 182 -12.61 -13.44 -6.11
C HIS A 182 -13.99 -12.91 -5.75
N LEU A 183 -14.02 -11.61 -5.45
CA LEU A 183 -15.21 -10.78 -5.36
C LEU A 183 -15.06 -9.70 -6.43
N ARG A 184 -15.90 -9.72 -7.46
CA ARG A 184 -15.87 -8.72 -8.53
C ARG A 184 -16.83 -7.58 -8.18
N ILE A 185 -16.37 -6.35 -8.38
CA ILE A 185 -17.18 -5.14 -8.24
C ILE A 185 -17.42 -4.57 -9.64
N GLU A 186 -18.70 -4.35 -9.95
CA GLU A 186 -19.15 -3.82 -11.23
C GLU A 186 -20.00 -2.57 -11.03
N GLY A 187 -20.20 -1.80 -12.11
CA GLY A 187 -20.92 -0.52 -12.08
C GLY A 187 -20.00 0.65 -11.78
N VAL A 188 -20.46 1.57 -10.93
CA VAL A 188 -19.83 2.88 -10.70
C VAL A 188 -18.50 2.80 -9.95
N VAL A 189 -18.25 1.71 -9.23
CA VAL A 189 -17.01 1.52 -8.47
C VAL A 189 -15.99 0.79 -9.34
N GLU A 190 -14.95 1.51 -9.73
CA GLU A 190 -13.90 1.00 -10.61
C GLU A 190 -12.53 0.95 -9.94
N GLU A 191 -12.46 1.46 -8.71
CA GLU A 191 -11.24 1.76 -8.01
C GLU A 191 -11.34 1.35 -6.54
N LEU A 192 -10.41 0.50 -6.11
CA LEU A 192 -10.18 0.16 -4.70
C LEU A 192 -8.78 0.60 -4.29
N PHE A 193 -8.69 1.40 -3.23
CA PHE A 193 -7.40 1.96 -2.77
C PHE A 193 -6.72 1.07 -1.75
N ASP A 194 -7.48 0.41 -0.87
CA ASP A 194 -6.94 -0.48 0.15
C ASP A 194 -7.92 -1.60 0.51
N VAL A 195 -7.41 -2.61 1.22
CA VAL A 195 -8.18 -3.69 1.83
C VAL A 195 -7.64 -3.96 3.23
N ALA A 196 -8.54 -4.18 4.18
CA ALA A 196 -8.19 -4.54 5.55
C ALA A 196 -8.97 -5.81 5.97
N ALA A 197 -8.30 -6.68 6.72
CA ALA A 197 -8.92 -7.87 7.30
C ALA A 197 -9.19 -7.62 8.79
N ILE A 198 -10.47 -7.65 9.21
CA ILE A 198 -10.89 -7.48 10.60
C ILE A 198 -11.34 -8.85 11.12
N ALA A 199 -10.42 -9.56 11.77
CA ALA A 199 -10.70 -10.90 12.30
C ALA A 199 -11.72 -10.85 13.45
N GLY A 200 -12.66 -11.80 13.46
CA GLY A 200 -13.64 -11.92 14.55
C GLY A 200 -14.74 -10.85 14.57
N ALA A 201 -14.92 -10.08 13.49
CA ALA A 201 -16.01 -9.12 13.41
C ALA A 201 -17.38 -9.82 13.37
N ILE A 202 -18.24 -9.56 14.36
CA ILE A 202 -19.57 -10.20 14.48
C ILE A 202 -20.67 -9.35 13.82
N ARG A 203 -20.48 -8.03 13.69
CA ARG A 203 -21.40 -7.08 13.04
C ARG A 203 -20.65 -5.87 12.47
N PRO A 204 -19.94 -5.99 11.34
CA PRO A 204 -19.25 -4.85 10.75
C PRO A 204 -20.28 -3.78 10.33
N MET A 205 -19.98 -2.53 10.61
CA MET A 205 -20.78 -1.38 10.20
C MET A 205 -19.83 -0.36 9.57
N LEU A 206 -20.21 0.15 8.40
CA LEU A 206 -19.51 1.25 7.75
C LEU A 206 -20.44 2.46 7.74
N PRO A 207 -20.24 3.46 8.60
CA PRO A 207 -21.02 4.69 8.54
C PRO A 207 -20.74 5.41 7.21
N GLY A 208 -21.78 5.95 6.59
CA GLY A 208 -21.63 6.76 5.38
C GLY A 208 -21.00 8.11 5.68
N PHE A 209 -20.45 8.78 4.65
CA PHE A 209 -19.80 10.08 4.79
C PHE A 209 -20.77 11.28 4.84
N LYS A 210 -22.06 11.05 4.63
CA LYS A 210 -23.05 12.14 4.45
C LYS A 210 -23.72 12.59 5.75
N THR A 211 -23.76 11.73 6.76
CA THR A 211 -24.50 11.95 8.01
C THR A 211 -23.53 12.19 9.17
N ASP A 212 -23.98 12.91 10.20
CA ASP A 212 -23.18 13.18 11.41
C ASP A 212 -22.86 11.92 12.23
N GLU A 213 -23.50 10.79 11.91
CA GLU A 213 -23.25 9.46 12.49
C GLU A 213 -21.76 9.10 12.55
N ILE A 214 -20.98 9.49 11.54
CA ILE A 214 -19.53 9.24 11.51
C ILE A 214 -18.77 9.91 12.66
N ARG A 215 -19.26 11.04 13.18
CA ARG A 215 -18.65 11.78 14.30
C ARG A 215 -18.88 11.13 15.65
N HIS A 216 -19.93 10.31 15.76
CA HIS A 216 -20.38 9.76 17.04
C HIS A 216 -20.12 8.25 17.19
N MET A 217 -19.88 7.55 16.08
CA MET A 217 -19.71 6.09 16.09
C MET A 217 -18.26 5.60 16.00
N VAL A 218 -17.28 6.49 15.81
CA VAL A 218 -15.86 6.13 15.86
C VAL A 218 -15.40 6.12 17.32
N ARG A 219 -15.07 4.95 17.85
CA ARG A 219 -14.39 4.79 19.15
C ARG A 219 -13.01 4.20 18.90
N PHE A 220 -11.97 4.89 19.38
CA PHE A 220 -10.64 4.29 19.50
C PHE A 220 -10.67 3.35 20.71
N GLY A 221 -10.29 2.09 20.53
CA GLY A 221 -10.10 1.18 21.65
C GLY A 221 -8.95 1.66 22.54
N GLU A 222 -9.05 1.42 23.85
CA GLU A 222 -7.89 1.55 24.74
C GLU A 222 -6.85 0.49 24.34
N ALA A 223 -5.59 0.91 24.20
CA ALA A 223 -4.46 0.08 23.81
C ALA A 223 -4.00 -0.84 24.94
#